data_AF-A0A1G6EVE0-F1
#
_entry.id   AF-A0A1G6EVE0-F1
#
_cell.length_a   1.000
_cell.length_b   1.000
_cell.length_c   1.000
_cell.angle_alpha   90.00
_cell.angle_beta   90.00
_cell.angle_gamma   90.00
#
_symmetry.space_group_name_H-M   'P 1'
#
loop_
_entity.id
_entity.type
_entity.pdbx_description
1 polymer ?
#
loop_
_entity_poly.entity_id
_entity_poly.type
_entity_poly.pdbx_seq_one_letter_code
_entity_poly.pdbx_strand_id
1 'polypeptide(L)'
;MQEQLAEIERKIRKLKHTINLFNTTTVIPEFGITIDEMLVYLPQLNIRESKLLKMKGVLPKVRESGIFRSGASVIDYRFANYDIKKVEADYNSVSDELARAQTALDVVNNTIEFEVEL
;
A
#
# COMPACT_ATOMS: atom_id res chain seq x y z
N MET A 1 14.46 -7.38 -39.74
CA MET A 1 14.55 -6.54 -38.51
C MET A 1 13.17 -6.11 -38.02
N GLN A 2 12.32 -5.46 -38.85
CA GLN A 2 10.95 -5.09 -38.42
C GLN A 2 10.00 -6.29 -38.21
N GLU A 3 10.14 -7.39 -38.96
CA GLU A 3 9.30 -8.59 -38.74
C GLU A 3 9.57 -9.27 -37.38
N GLN A 4 10.84 -9.36 -36.98
CA GLN A 4 11.22 -9.89 -35.67
C GLN A 4 10.69 -9.02 -34.52
N LEU A 5 10.73 -7.69 -34.70
CA LEU A 5 10.13 -6.75 -33.74
C LEU A 5 8.62 -6.94 -33.64
N ALA A 6 7.92 -7.05 -34.78
CA ALA A 6 6.47 -7.25 -34.81
C ALA A 6 6.05 -8.59 -34.16
N GLU A 7 6.85 -9.64 -34.30
CA GLU A 7 6.61 -10.92 -33.64
C GLU A 7 6.75 -10.82 -32.11
N ILE A 8 7.78 -10.12 -31.63
CA ILE A 8 7.98 -9.86 -30.20
C ILE A 8 6.83 -9.01 -29.63
N GLU A 9 6.42 -7.96 -30.33
CA GLU A 9 5.29 -7.12 -29.91
C GLU A 9 3.98 -7.91 -29.80
N ARG A 10 3.76 -8.86 -30.72
CA ARG A 10 2.59 -9.75 -30.68
C ARG A 10 2.61 -10.65 -29.45
N LYS A 11 3.77 -11.25 -29.14
CA LYS A 11 3.98 -12.08 -27.94
C LYS A 11 3.74 -11.28 -26.66
N ILE A 12 4.28 -10.06 -26.58
CA ILE A 12 4.06 -9.15 -25.45
C ILE A 12 2.57 -8.85 -25.25
N ARG A 13 1.82 -8.59 -26.33
CA ARG A 13 0.39 -8.29 -26.26
C ARG A 13 -0.41 -9.48 -25.70
N LYS A 14 -0.14 -10.69 -26.20
CA LYS A 14 -0.79 -11.91 -25.69
C LYS A 14 -0.47 -12.14 -24.23
N LEU A 15 0.80 -12.04 -23.85
CA LEU A 15 1.24 -12.20 -22.46
C LEU A 15 0.56 -11.21 -21.52
N LYS A 16 0.50 -9.92 -21.88
CA LYS A 16 -0.22 -8.91 -21.10
C LYS A 16 -1.71 -9.22 -20.98
N HIS A 17 -2.33 -9.69 -22.06
CA HIS A 17 -3.74 -10.05 -22.04
C HIS A 17 -4.01 -11.22 -21.09
N THR A 18 -3.19 -12.27 -21.14
CA THR A 18 -3.32 -13.42 -20.24
C THR A 18 -3.08 -13.03 -18.78
N ILE A 19 -2.08 -12.19 -18.49
CA ILE A 19 -1.84 -11.67 -17.13
C ILE A 19 -3.04 -10.86 -16.63
N ASN A 20 -3.61 -9.98 -17.45
CA ASN A 20 -4.79 -9.23 -17.03
C ASN A 20 -6.00 -10.14 -16.78
N LEU A 21 -6.18 -11.17 -17.60
CA LEU A 21 -7.23 -12.16 -17.37
C LEU A 21 -6.99 -12.88 -16.04
N PHE A 22 -5.78 -13.37 -15.81
CA PHE A 22 -5.40 -14.02 -14.55
C PHE A 22 -5.64 -13.12 -13.32
N ASN A 23 -5.26 -11.84 -13.40
CA ASN A 23 -5.44 -10.90 -12.30
C ASN A 23 -6.92 -10.63 -11.97
N THR A 24 -7.80 -10.68 -12.97
CA THR A 24 -9.23 -10.38 -12.82
C THR A 24 -10.07 -11.62 -12.48
N THR A 25 -9.61 -12.81 -12.82
CA THR A 25 -10.34 -14.07 -12.55
C THR A 25 -9.92 -14.74 -11.24
N THR A 26 -8.67 -14.55 -10.82
CA THR A 26 -8.12 -15.23 -9.65
C THR A 26 -8.49 -14.50 -8.37
N VAL A 27 -9.14 -15.22 -7.46
CA VAL A 27 -9.58 -14.71 -6.16
C VAL A 27 -8.60 -15.17 -5.08
N ILE A 28 -8.21 -14.24 -4.19
CA ILE A 28 -7.39 -14.51 -3.03
C ILE A 28 -8.30 -14.99 -1.88
N PRO A 29 -8.23 -16.26 -1.45
CA PRO A 29 -9.20 -16.84 -0.52
C PRO A 29 -9.24 -16.14 0.85
N GLU A 30 -8.10 -15.62 1.32
CA GLU A 30 -8.02 -14.96 2.63
C GLU A 30 -8.81 -13.65 2.70
N PHE A 31 -8.93 -12.93 1.58
CA PHE A 31 -9.56 -11.61 1.52
C PHE A 31 -10.88 -11.61 0.75
N GLY A 32 -11.15 -12.65 -0.04
CA GLY A 32 -12.35 -12.75 -0.88
C GLY A 32 -12.37 -11.74 -2.03
N ILE A 33 -11.23 -11.14 -2.36
CA ILE A 33 -11.06 -10.16 -3.44
C ILE A 33 -10.18 -10.73 -4.55
N THR A 34 -10.30 -10.20 -5.75
CA THR A 34 -9.45 -10.55 -6.89
C THR A 34 -8.02 -10.04 -6.70
N ILE A 35 -7.05 -10.60 -7.45
CA ILE A 35 -5.67 -10.10 -7.46
C ILE A 35 -5.66 -8.61 -7.88
N ASP A 36 -6.44 -8.22 -8.88
CA ASP A 36 -6.51 -6.82 -9.33
C ASP A 36 -6.98 -5.88 -8.21
N GLU A 37 -8.02 -6.26 -7.47
CA GLU A 37 -8.48 -5.52 -6.29
C GLU A 37 -7.42 -5.49 -5.18
N MET A 38 -6.70 -6.59 -4.96
CA MET A 38 -5.60 -6.65 -3.99
C MET A 38 -4.45 -5.70 -4.37
N LEU A 39 -4.10 -5.61 -5.65
CA LEU A 39 -3.07 -4.68 -6.15
C LEU A 39 -3.46 -3.22 -5.92
N VAL A 40 -4.76 -2.91 -5.86
CA VAL A 40 -5.27 -1.58 -5.46
C VAL A 40 -5.36 -1.44 -3.94
N TYR A 41 -5.68 -2.51 -3.22
CA TYR A 41 -5.82 -2.49 -1.77
C TYR A 41 -4.49 -2.28 -1.04
N LEU A 42 -3.41 -2.94 -1.50
CA LEU A 42 -2.06 -2.81 -0.94
C LEU A 42 -1.56 -1.35 -0.85
N PRO A 43 -1.62 -0.51 -1.91
CA PRO A 43 -1.21 0.89 -1.80
C PRO A 43 -2.14 1.71 -0.89
N GLN A 44 -3.44 1.39 -0.80
CA GLN A 44 -4.35 2.04 0.15
C GLN A 44 -3.94 1.75 1.61
N LEU A 45 -3.60 0.49 1.92
CA LEU A 45 -3.07 0.09 3.22
C LEU A 45 -1.75 0.79 3.53
N ASN A 46 -0.80 0.84 2.58
CA ASN A 46 0.48 1.54 2.74
C ASN A 46 0.29 3.03 3.06
N ILE A 47 -0.64 3.70 2.37
CA ILE A 47 -0.95 5.12 2.63
C ILE A 47 -1.53 5.29 4.05
N ARG A 48 -2.42 4.39 4.45
CA ARG A 48 -3.02 4.41 5.80
C ARG A 48 -1.98 4.15 6.88
N GLU A 49 -1.10 3.17 6.69
CA GLU A 49 0.03 2.87 7.59
C GLU A 49 0.96 4.08 7.70
N SER A 50 1.38 4.67 6.59
CA SER A 50 2.24 5.86 6.58
C SER A 50 1.60 7.05 7.32
N LYS A 51 0.28 7.23 7.17
CA LYS A 51 -0.47 8.26 7.90
C LYS A 51 -0.46 7.99 9.41
N LEU A 52 -0.73 6.75 9.82
CA LEU A 52 -0.74 6.35 11.23
C LEU A 52 0.66 6.43 11.84
N LEU A 53 1.71 6.08 11.09
CA LEU A 53 3.11 6.23 11.50
C LEU A 53 3.46 7.68 11.79
N LYS A 54 3.06 8.60 10.89
CA LYS A 54 3.23 10.04 11.09
C LYS A 54 2.49 10.52 12.33
N MET A 55 1.27 10.04 12.56
CA MET A 55 0.46 10.40 13.74
C MET A 55 1.05 9.85 15.04
N LYS A 56 1.59 8.62 15.04
CA LYS A 56 2.31 8.02 16.17
C LYS A 56 3.58 8.81 16.52
N GLY A 57 4.29 9.31 15.51
CA GLY A 57 5.52 10.07 15.68
C GLY A 57 5.35 11.48 16.24
N VAL A 58 4.12 12.00 16.33
CA VAL A 58 3.86 13.34 16.90
C VAL A 58 3.87 13.26 18.42
N LEU A 59 4.70 14.10 19.05
CA LEU A 59 4.70 14.23 20.51
C LEU A 59 3.36 14.83 20.99
N PRO A 60 2.78 14.31 22.09
CA PRO A 60 1.49 14.78 22.61
C PRO A 60 1.48 16.27 22.99
N LYS A 61 2.66 16.83 23.30
CA LYS A 61 2.88 18.24 23.58
C LYS A 61 4.16 18.70 22.90
N VAL A 62 4.04 19.55 21.88
CA VAL A 62 5.19 20.17 21.20
C VAL A 62 5.20 21.65 21.53
N ARG A 63 6.37 22.16 21.95
CA ARG A 63 6.61 23.60 22.08
C ARG A 63 6.75 24.18 20.68
N GLU A 64 5.89 25.10 20.30
CA GLU A 64 5.99 25.77 19.00
C GLU A 64 7.07 26.87 19.07
N SER A 65 8.27 26.56 18.59
CA SER A 65 9.32 27.58 18.40
C SER A 65 9.08 28.31 17.08
N GLY A 66 8.28 29.37 17.11
CA GLY A 66 8.10 30.22 15.93
C GLY A 66 9.40 30.90 15.54
N ILE A 67 9.91 30.61 14.33
CA ILE A 67 11.12 31.24 13.74
C ILE A 67 11.00 32.78 13.67
N PHE A 68 9.77 33.32 13.70
CA PHE A 68 9.47 34.74 13.62
C PHE A 68 9.27 35.47 14.96
N ARG A 69 9.44 34.79 16.10
CA ARG A 69 9.10 35.36 17.42
C ARG A 69 10.30 35.46 18.35
N SER A 70 11.35 36.16 17.92
CA SER A 70 12.55 36.43 18.74
C SER A 70 12.31 37.39 19.93
N GLY A 71 11.06 37.58 20.38
CA GLY A 71 10.72 38.54 21.45
C GLY A 71 9.28 38.48 22.00
N ALA A 72 8.48 37.47 21.66
CA ALA A 72 7.10 37.36 22.18
C ALA A 72 7.08 36.55 23.49
N SER A 73 6.55 37.14 24.57
CA SER A 73 6.45 36.54 25.92
C SER A 73 5.37 35.43 26.03
N VAL A 74 4.63 35.14 24.97
CA VAL A 74 3.56 34.15 24.97
C VAL A 74 4.10 32.80 24.50
N ILE A 75 3.99 31.79 25.36
CA ILE A 75 4.43 30.42 25.10
C ILE A 75 3.27 29.65 24.48
N ASP A 76 3.37 29.33 23.19
CA ASP A 76 2.36 28.53 22.48
C ASP A 76 2.74 27.04 22.51
N TYR A 77 1.76 26.20 22.89
CA TYR A 77 1.89 24.74 22.89
C TYR A 77 0.90 24.14 21.90
N ARG A 78 1.38 23.22 21.06
CA ARG A 78 0.53 22.41 20.20
C ARG A 78 0.27 21.06 20.88
N PHE A 79 -1.00 20.74 21.09
CA PHE A 79 -1.45 19.46 21.62
C PHE A 79 -1.97 18.58 20.50
N ALA A 80 -1.70 17.29 20.56
CA ALA A 80 -2.36 16.32 19.69
C ALA A 80 -3.84 16.20 20.12
N ASN A 81 -4.78 16.33 19.18
CA ASN A 81 -6.22 16.22 19.43
C ASN A 81 -6.75 14.77 19.34
N TYR A 82 -5.86 13.79 19.33
CA TYR A 82 -6.17 12.37 19.22
C TYR A 82 -5.40 11.55 20.27
N ASP A 83 -5.93 10.38 20.59
CA ASP A 83 -5.30 9.45 21.52
C ASP A 83 -4.19 8.66 20.80
N ILE A 84 -2.94 8.91 21.19
CA ILE A 84 -1.75 8.28 20.61
C ILE A 84 -1.80 6.76 20.79
N LYS A 85 -2.35 6.26 21.90
CA LYS A 85 -2.46 4.81 22.14
C LYS A 85 -3.42 4.13 21.15
N LYS A 86 -4.50 4.83 20.77
CA LYS A 86 -5.43 4.33 19.74
C LYS A 86 -4.75 4.31 18.37
N VAL A 87 -3.99 5.35 18.04
CA VAL A 87 -3.22 5.40 16.79
C VAL A 87 -2.17 4.29 16.72
N GLU A 88 -1.51 3.96 17.83
CA GLU A 88 -0.58 2.83 17.89
C GLU A 88 -1.27 1.47 17.67
N ALA A 89 -2.43 1.26 18.29
CA ALA A 89 -3.20 0.04 18.10
C ALA A 89 -3.70 -0.10 16.64
N ASP A 90 -4.22 0.99 16.07
CA ASP A 90 -4.66 1.04 14.67
C ASP A 90 -3.48 0.83 13.72
N TYR A 91 -2.30 1.39 14.02
CA TYR A 91 -1.09 1.19 13.24
C TYR A 91 -0.69 -0.29 13.22
N ASN A 92 -0.63 -0.94 14.38
CA ASN A 92 -0.28 -2.36 14.47
C ASN A 92 -1.27 -3.22 13.69
N SER A 93 -2.58 -2.96 13.84
CA SER A 93 -3.61 -3.70 13.10
C SER A 93 -3.47 -3.55 11.58
N VAL A 94 -3.19 -2.35 11.09
CA VAL A 94 -3.01 -2.09 9.65
C VAL A 94 -1.71 -2.72 9.13
N SER A 95 -0.64 -2.67 9.92
CA SER A 95 0.65 -3.28 9.56
C SER A 95 0.53 -4.81 9.48
N ASP A 96 -0.15 -5.43 10.43
CA ASP A 96 -0.43 -6.87 10.42
C ASP A 96 -1.30 -7.26 9.21
N GLU A 97 -2.31 -6.46 8.89
CA GLU A 97 -3.16 -6.69 7.72
C GLU A 97 -2.38 -6.56 6.41
N LEU A 98 -1.49 -5.57 6.30
CA LEU A 98 -0.62 -5.37 5.15
C LEU A 98 0.34 -6.55 4.96
N ALA A 99 0.95 -7.04 6.04
CA ALA A 99 1.81 -8.22 6.00
C ALA A 99 1.04 -9.48 5.54
N ARG A 100 -0.19 -9.68 6.04
CA ARG A 100 -1.06 -10.77 5.58
C ARG A 100 -1.40 -10.64 4.09
N ALA A 101 -1.79 -9.44 3.65
CA ALA A 101 -2.14 -9.16 2.26
C ALA A 101 -0.98 -9.44 1.29
N GLN A 102 0.24 -9.04 1.65
CA GLN A 102 1.44 -9.34 0.87
C GLN A 102 1.71 -10.85 0.80
N THR A 103 1.67 -11.52 1.95
CA THR A 103 1.89 -12.98 2.03
C THR A 103 0.88 -13.74 1.17
N ALA A 104 -0.40 -13.37 1.26
CA ALA A 104 -1.46 -13.99 0.48
C ALA A 104 -1.26 -13.81 -1.03
N LEU A 105 -0.86 -12.61 -1.46
CA LEU A 105 -0.55 -12.33 -2.86
C LEU A 105 0.66 -13.15 -3.34
N ASP A 106 1.70 -13.27 -2.53
CA ASP A 106 2.89 -14.05 -2.86
C ASP A 106 2.58 -15.55 -2.97
N VAL A 107 1.73 -16.08 -2.09
CA VAL A 107 1.28 -17.48 -2.17
C VAL A 107 0.53 -17.71 -3.49
N VAL A 108 -0.40 -16.83 -3.83
CA VAL A 108 -1.19 -16.95 -5.07
C VAL A 108 -0.30 -16.89 -6.31
N ASN A 109 0.66 -15.97 -6.35
CA ASN A 109 1.63 -15.83 -7.45
C ASN A 109 2.54 -17.06 -7.62
N ASN A 110 2.84 -17.79 -6.54
CA ASN A 110 3.69 -18.97 -6.59
C ASN A 110 2.91 -20.29 -6.78
N THR A 111 1.60 -20.29 -6.53
CA THR A 111 0.80 -21.54 -6.51
C THR A 111 -0.02 -21.71 -7.79
N ILE A 112 -0.46 -20.62 -8.42
CA ILE A 112 -1.41 -20.70 -9.53
C ILE A 112 -0.69 -20.47 -10.85
N GLU A 113 -0.69 -21.51 -11.69
CA GLU A 113 -0.14 -21.46 -13.03
C GLU A 113 -1.18 -20.91 -14.02
N PHE A 114 -0.71 -20.20 -15.04
CA PHE A 114 -1.53 -19.77 -16.18
C PHE A 114 -0.81 -20.11 -17.48
N GLU A 115 -1.58 -20.57 -18.47
CA GLU A 115 -1.04 -20.94 -19.77
C GLU A 115 -1.02 -19.74 -20.71
N VAL A 116 0.08 -19.55 -21.43
CA VAL A 116 0.21 -18.52 -22.47
C VAL A 116 0.55 -19.16 -23.81
N GLU A 117 -0.33 -18.99 -24.79
CA GLU A 117 -0.03 -19.34 -26.18
C GLU A 117 0.82 -18.25 -26.85
N LEU A 118 2.15 -18.37 -26.79
CA LEU A 118 3.08 -17.41 -27.39
C LEU A 118 3.11 -17.49 -28.92
#